data_AF-A0A849PFA4-F1
#
_entry.id   AF-A0A849PFA4-F1
#
_cell.length_a   1.000
_cell.length_b   1.000
_cell.length_c   1.000
_cell.angle_alpha   90.00
_cell.angle_beta   90.00
_cell.angle_gamma   90.00
#
_symmetry.space_group_name_H-M   'P 1'
#
loop_
_entity.id
_entity.type
_entity.pdbx_description
1 polymer ?
#
loop_
_entity_poly.entity_id
_entity_poly.type
_entity_poly.pdbx_seq_one_letter_code
_entity_poly.pdbx_strand_id
1 'polypeptide(L)'
;ELSEGWMTEQELAESIGTDVKPSLEILRKSGLIESQWRMPEPGKTPDKEYTVSYSKLHANFQCSIKDMSDLIMITFKSDGELADMIESIEEEVSKGNRSMAGLSRVFDLSSTFIRGIARRSDKLVVKGQRLELVKTGDR
;
A
#
# COMPACT_ATOMS: atom_id res chain seq x y z
N GLU A 1 -8.24 -0.34 -18.44
CA GLU A 1 -9.22 0.75 -18.22
C GLU A 1 -8.54 2.12 -18.16
N LEU A 2 -7.86 2.49 -17.07
CA LEU A 2 -7.30 3.84 -16.87
C LEU A 2 -6.21 4.26 -17.87
N SER A 3 -5.63 3.33 -18.62
CA SER A 3 -4.67 3.60 -19.71
C SER A 3 -5.32 4.04 -21.02
N GLU A 4 -6.63 3.85 -21.15
CA GLU A 4 -7.38 4.07 -22.39
C GLU A 4 -8.14 5.41 -22.38
N GLY A 5 -8.23 6.07 -21.23
CA GLY A 5 -8.87 7.37 -21.10
C GLY A 5 -9.23 7.72 -19.66
N TRP A 6 -9.98 8.81 -19.53
CA TRP A 6 -10.52 9.29 -18.26
C TRP A 6 -11.76 8.50 -17.85
N MET A 7 -11.80 8.01 -16.61
CA MET A 7 -12.97 7.29 -16.08
C MET A 7 -13.29 7.75 -14.65
N THR A 8 -14.57 7.82 -14.29
CA THR A 8 -14.99 8.07 -12.91
C THR A 8 -14.87 6.83 -12.04
N GLU A 9 -14.87 7.02 -10.73
CA GLU A 9 -14.95 5.91 -9.76
C GLU A 9 -16.14 4.98 -10.04
N GLN A 10 -17.29 5.55 -10.39
CA GLN A 10 -18.50 4.79 -10.72
C GLN A 10 -18.32 3.95 -12.00
N GLU A 11 -17.83 4.55 -13.08
CA GLU A 11 -17.59 3.83 -14.35
C GLU A 11 -16.61 2.66 -14.17
N LEU A 12 -15.58 2.87 -13.35
CA LEU A 12 -14.60 1.83 -13.02
C LEU A 12 -15.21 0.72 -12.15
N ALA A 13 -16.01 1.08 -11.13
CA ALA A 13 -16.69 0.10 -10.28
C ALA A 13 -17.68 -0.75 -11.08
N GLU A 14 -18.42 -0.14 -12.01
CA GLU A 14 -19.35 -0.82 -12.92
C GLU A 14 -18.61 -1.76 -13.89
N SER A 15 -17.48 -1.32 -14.45
CA SER A 15 -16.66 -2.11 -15.38
C SER A 15 -15.95 -3.28 -14.70
N ILE A 16 -15.39 -3.09 -13.50
CA ILE A 16 -14.57 -4.09 -12.79
C ILE A 16 -15.45 -5.00 -11.90
N GLY A 17 -16.63 -4.51 -11.47
CA GLY A 17 -17.56 -5.26 -10.63
C GLY A 17 -17.15 -5.35 -9.16
N THR A 18 -16.31 -4.44 -8.68
CA THR A 18 -15.85 -4.38 -7.28
C THR A 18 -15.65 -2.93 -6.84
N ASP A 19 -15.51 -2.70 -5.53
CA ASP A 19 -15.07 -1.41 -5.01
C ASP A 19 -13.64 -1.10 -5.48
N VAL A 20 -13.50 0.01 -6.21
CA VAL A 20 -12.22 0.47 -6.80
C VAL A 20 -11.57 1.57 -5.97
N LYS A 21 -12.27 2.12 -4.97
CA LYS A 21 -11.83 3.28 -4.19
C LYS A 21 -10.49 3.06 -3.48
N PRO A 22 -10.23 1.91 -2.81
CA PRO A 22 -8.93 1.66 -2.19
C PRO A 22 -7.79 1.66 -3.21
N SER A 23 -8.01 1.06 -4.38
CA SER A 23 -7.03 1.00 -5.47
C SER A 23 -6.73 2.38 -6.03
N LEU A 24 -7.77 3.20 -6.27
CA LEU A 24 -7.61 4.59 -6.73
C LEU A 24 -6.81 5.42 -5.72
N GLU A 25 -7.06 5.26 -4.42
CA GLU A 25 -6.26 5.95 -3.41
C GLU A 25 -4.79 5.55 -3.43
N ILE A 26 -4.48 4.26 -3.54
CA ILE A 26 -3.11 3.75 -3.58
C ILE A 26 -2.40 4.27 -4.84
N LEU A 27 -3.03 4.10 -6.00
CA LEU A 27 -2.47 4.54 -7.29
C LEU A 27 -2.19 6.04 -7.28
N ARG A 28 -3.12 6.86 -6.76
CA ARG A 28 -2.94 8.31 -6.66
C ARG A 28 -1.82 8.67 -5.68
N LYS A 29 -1.77 8.03 -4.50
CA LYS A 29 -0.70 8.22 -3.51
C LYS A 29 0.68 7.85 -4.07
N SER A 30 0.73 6.87 -4.96
CA SER A 30 1.96 6.44 -5.65
C SER A 30 2.34 7.29 -6.87
N GLY A 31 1.53 8.27 -7.26
CA GLY A 31 1.77 9.14 -8.41
C GLY A 31 1.59 8.45 -9.77
N LEU A 32 0.85 7.34 -9.81
CA LEU A 32 0.59 6.58 -11.04
C LEU A 32 -0.62 7.09 -11.81
N ILE A 33 -1.55 7.74 -11.13
CA ILE A 33 -2.77 8.31 -11.72
C ILE A 33 -2.95 9.76 -11.29
N GLU A 34 -3.55 10.54 -12.17
CA GLU A 34 -4.00 11.90 -11.90
C GLU A 34 -5.52 11.98 -11.87
N SER A 35 -6.06 13.07 -11.34
CA SER A 35 -7.50 13.27 -11.21
C SER A 35 -7.90 14.68 -11.61
N GLN A 36 -9.02 14.82 -12.31
CA GLN A 36 -9.64 16.11 -12.61
C GLN A 36 -11.15 16.07 -12.34
N TRP A 37 -11.77 17.25 -12.31
CA TRP A 37 -13.22 17.36 -12.20
C TRP A 37 -13.85 17.23 -13.59
N ARG A 38 -14.76 16.28 -13.75
CA ARG A 38 -15.61 16.15 -14.93
C ARG A 38 -16.75 17.16 -14.84
N MET A 39 -16.95 17.94 -15.91
CA MET A 39 -18.07 18.87 -15.98
C MET A 39 -19.39 18.07 -16.02
N PRO A 40 -20.32 18.32 -15.08
CA PRO A 40 -21.57 17.57 -15.04
C PRO A 40 -22.52 18.01 -16.14
N GLU A 41 -23.41 17.09 -16.53
CA GLU A 41 -24.62 17.46 -17.26
C GLU A 41 -25.49 18.41 -16.41
N PRO A 42 -26.30 19.28 -17.03
CA PRO A 42 -27.17 20.20 -16.30
C PRO A 42 -28.04 19.48 -15.25
N GLY A 43 -27.87 19.84 -13.97
CA GLY A 43 -28.62 19.25 -12.85
C GLY A 43 -27.92 18.10 -12.12
N LYS A 44 -26.73 17.68 -12.56
CA LYS A 44 -25.89 16.69 -11.84
C LYS A 44 -24.76 17.37 -11.07
N THR A 45 -24.25 16.68 -10.05
CA THR A 45 -23.05 17.11 -9.32
C THR A 45 -21.78 16.79 -10.11
N PRO A 46 -20.73 17.61 -10.02
CA PRO A 46 -19.43 17.29 -10.63
C PRO A 46 -18.85 16.01 -10.01
N ASP A 47 -18.31 15.15 -10.86
CA ASP A 47 -17.62 13.92 -10.44
C ASP A 47 -16.12 14.01 -10.72
N LYS A 48 -15.31 13.31 -9.92
CA LYS A 48 -13.90 13.14 -10.22
C LYS A 48 -13.70 11.99 -11.19
N GLU A 49 -12.84 12.24 -12.17
CA GLU A 49 -12.35 11.23 -13.08
C GLU A 49 -10.83 11.10 -12.98
N TYR A 50 -10.33 9.92 -13.36
CA TYR A 50 -8.96 9.49 -13.19
C TYR A 50 -8.40 8.98 -14.52
N THR A 51 -7.10 9.15 -14.72
CA THR A 51 -6.33 8.54 -15.83
C THR A 51 -4.89 8.30 -15.38
N VAL A 52 -4.13 7.47 -16.10
CA VAL A 52 -2.69 7.31 -15.84
C VAL A 52 -1.92 8.60 -16.12
N SER A 53 -1.08 9.02 -15.17
CA SER A 53 -0.27 10.25 -15.31
C SER A 53 0.80 10.11 -16.40
N TYR A 54 1.31 8.89 -16.61
CA TYR A 54 2.34 8.60 -17.60
C TYR A 54 2.09 7.24 -18.23
N SER A 55 2.33 7.12 -19.54
CA SER A 55 2.30 5.83 -20.24
C SER A 55 3.51 4.95 -19.94
N LYS A 56 4.55 5.49 -19.30
CA LYS A 56 5.78 4.78 -18.92
C LYS A 56 6.22 5.17 -17.51
N LEU A 57 6.43 4.17 -16.66
CA LEU A 57 7.02 4.32 -15.34
C LEU A 57 8.50 3.95 -15.40
N HIS A 58 9.38 4.88 -15.03
CA HIS A 58 10.81 4.62 -14.82
C HIS A 58 11.12 4.67 -13.32
N ALA A 59 11.50 3.54 -12.74
CA ALA A 59 11.93 3.45 -11.35
C ALA A 59 13.35 2.87 -11.29
N ASN A 60 14.29 3.64 -10.74
CA ASN A 60 15.64 3.18 -10.46
C ASN A 60 15.72 2.83 -8.97
N PHE A 61 15.96 1.56 -8.65
CA PHE A 61 16.22 1.14 -7.28
C PHE A 61 17.36 0.13 -7.24
N GLN A 62 18.09 0.11 -6.12
CA GLN A 62 19.14 -0.84 -5.83
C GLN A 62 18.82 -1.52 -4.50
N CYS A 63 18.85 -2.84 -4.49
CA CYS A 63 18.70 -3.65 -3.29
C CYS A 63 19.57 -4.91 -3.41
N SER A 64 19.77 -5.63 -2.30
CA SER A 64 20.43 -6.93 -2.37
C SER A 64 19.51 -7.98 -3.01
N ILE A 65 20.09 -9.07 -3.53
CA ILE A 65 19.29 -10.19 -4.07
C ILE A 65 18.38 -10.79 -2.98
N LYS A 66 18.83 -10.80 -1.73
CA LYS A 66 18.04 -11.26 -0.59
C LYS A 66 16.81 -10.36 -0.38
N ASP A 67 17.02 -9.05 -0.35
CA ASP A 67 15.92 -8.08 -0.22
C ASP A 67 14.91 -8.20 -1.37
N MET A 68 15.40 -8.39 -2.60
CA MET A 68 14.53 -8.61 -3.75
C MET A 68 13.70 -9.90 -3.60
N SER A 69 14.32 -11.00 -3.18
CA SER A 69 13.62 -12.26 -2.91
C SER A 69 12.55 -12.09 -1.83
N ASP A 70 12.86 -11.36 -0.76
CA ASP A 70 11.94 -11.06 0.33
C ASP A 70 10.72 -10.27 -0.18
N LEU A 71 10.94 -9.23 -0.99
CA LEU A 71 9.87 -8.44 -1.59
C LEU A 71 8.98 -9.25 -2.53
N ILE A 72 9.58 -10.11 -3.36
CA ILE A 72 8.86 -11.01 -4.26
C ILE A 72 7.99 -11.97 -3.44
N MET A 73 8.55 -12.58 -2.40
CA MET A 73 7.80 -13.50 -1.54
C MET A 73 6.61 -12.83 -0.86
N ILE A 74 6.78 -11.61 -0.35
CA ILE A 74 5.66 -10.86 0.28
C ILE A 74 4.56 -10.57 -0.73
N THR A 75 4.92 -10.19 -1.96
CA THR A 75 3.95 -9.85 -3.02
C THR A 75 3.02 -11.01 -3.36
N PHE A 76 3.52 -12.25 -3.30
CA PHE A 76 2.72 -13.44 -3.64
C PHE A 76 1.94 -14.03 -2.46
N LYS A 77 2.20 -13.58 -1.23
CA LYS A 77 1.48 -14.08 -0.05
C LYS A 77 0.17 -13.34 0.16
N SER A 78 -0.87 -14.10 0.48
CA SER A 78 -2.16 -13.56 0.92
C SER A 78 -2.06 -12.94 2.33
N ASP A 79 -3.01 -12.08 2.69
CA ASP A 79 -3.06 -11.53 4.06
C ASP A 79 -3.24 -12.64 5.10
N GLY A 80 -4.00 -13.68 4.78
CA GLY A 80 -4.19 -14.84 5.66
C GLY A 80 -2.89 -15.60 5.95
N GLU A 81 -2.02 -15.77 4.95
CA GLU A 81 -0.71 -16.41 5.15
C GLU A 81 0.27 -15.56 5.97
N LEU A 82 0.04 -14.25 6.08
CA LEU A 82 0.90 -13.32 6.81
C LEU A 82 0.33 -12.93 8.18
N ALA A 83 -0.94 -13.27 8.46
CA ALA A 83 -1.66 -12.82 9.64
C ALA A 83 -0.94 -13.14 10.94
N ASP A 84 -0.57 -14.41 11.16
CA ASP A 84 0.12 -14.86 12.38
C ASP A 84 1.45 -14.13 12.60
N MET A 85 2.17 -13.85 11.50
CA MET A 85 3.44 -13.15 11.55
C MET A 85 3.25 -11.66 11.82
N ILE A 86 2.23 -11.03 11.23
CA ILE A 86 1.84 -9.65 11.52
C ILE A 86 1.49 -9.51 13.00
N GLU A 87 0.66 -10.40 13.53
CA GLU A 87 0.26 -10.41 14.93
C GLU A 87 1.47 -10.57 15.86
N SER A 88 2.38 -11.50 15.55
CA SER A 88 3.61 -11.69 16.32
C SER A 88 4.48 -10.42 16.33
N ILE A 89 4.61 -9.72 15.20
CA ILE A 89 5.34 -8.45 15.12
C ILE A 89 4.64 -7.36 15.95
N GLU A 90 3.30 -7.27 15.87
CA GLU A 90 2.50 -6.34 16.67
C GLU A 90 2.72 -6.55 18.17
N GLU A 91 2.72 -7.81 18.62
CA GLU A 91 3.00 -8.16 20.01
C GLU A 91 4.40 -7.72 20.44
N GLU A 92 5.44 -8.00 19.67
CA GLU A 92 6.82 -7.59 20.01
C GLU A 92 6.99 -6.07 20.06
N VAL A 93 6.33 -5.34 19.15
CA VAL A 93 6.29 -3.87 19.15
C VAL A 93 5.57 -3.35 20.40
N SER A 94 4.51 -4.03 20.83
CA SER A 94 3.75 -3.69 22.05
C SER A 94 4.58 -3.89 23.32
N LYS A 95 5.44 -4.92 23.36
CA LYS A 95 6.42 -5.17 24.43
C LYS A 95 7.58 -4.18 24.46
N GLY A 96 7.65 -3.27 23.47
CA GLY A 96 8.64 -2.20 23.41
C GLY A 96 9.79 -2.43 22.43
N ASN A 97 9.88 -3.60 21.78
CA ASN A 97 10.87 -3.85 20.74
C ASN A 97 10.43 -3.17 19.43
N ARG A 98 10.81 -1.90 19.29
CA ARG A 98 10.37 -1.06 18.17
C ARG A 98 11.38 -0.90 17.05
N SER A 99 12.59 -1.41 17.21
CA SER A 99 13.67 -1.18 16.23
C SER A 99 13.69 -2.28 15.18
N MET A 100 13.93 -1.93 13.91
CA MET A 100 14.10 -2.91 12.83
C MET A 100 15.18 -3.94 13.17
N ALA A 101 16.32 -3.49 13.71
CA ALA A 101 17.41 -4.38 14.09
C ALA A 101 17.02 -5.35 15.22
N GLY A 102 16.26 -4.88 16.21
CA GLY A 102 15.75 -5.73 17.30
C GLY A 102 14.74 -6.75 16.81
N LEU A 103 13.79 -6.33 15.97
CA LEU A 103 12.79 -7.22 15.38
C LEU A 103 13.45 -8.25 14.45
N SER A 104 14.40 -7.84 13.61
CA SER A 104 15.16 -8.75 12.75
C SER A 104 15.86 -9.87 13.51
N ARG A 105 16.38 -9.58 14.71
CA ARG A 105 17.01 -10.59 15.57
C ARG A 105 16.01 -11.53 16.21
N VAL A 106 14.84 -11.03 16.62
CA VAL A 106 13.80 -11.84 17.27
C VAL A 106 13.17 -12.82 16.29
N PHE A 107 12.89 -12.36 15.06
CA PHE A 107 12.21 -13.17 14.06
C PHE A 107 13.16 -13.90 13.10
N ASP A 108 14.47 -13.63 13.15
CA ASP A 108 15.46 -14.08 12.16
C ASP A 108 15.07 -13.72 10.70
N LEU A 109 14.52 -12.51 10.54
CA LEU A 109 14.05 -11.98 9.26
C LEU A 109 14.81 -10.71 8.88
N SER A 110 14.92 -10.45 7.57
CA SER A 110 15.51 -9.20 7.10
C SER A 110 14.65 -8.00 7.51
N SER A 111 15.27 -6.84 7.69
CA SER A 111 14.57 -5.61 7.99
C SER A 111 13.66 -5.18 6.84
N THR A 112 14.03 -5.51 5.60
CA THR A 112 13.20 -5.31 4.40
C THR A 112 11.92 -6.15 4.48
N PHE A 113 12.04 -7.42 4.85
CA PHE A 113 10.90 -8.32 4.96
C PHE A 113 9.94 -7.88 6.05
N ILE A 114 10.45 -7.62 7.26
CA ILE A 114 9.66 -7.11 8.39
C ILE A 114 8.96 -5.80 8.02
N ARG A 115 9.65 -4.89 7.32
CA ARG A 115 9.06 -3.63 6.86
C ARG A 115 7.95 -3.87 5.85
N GLY A 116 8.14 -4.78 4.89
CA GLY A 116 7.13 -5.10 3.89
C GLY A 116 5.87 -5.68 4.51
N ILE A 117 6.02 -6.60 5.47
CA ILE A 117 4.90 -7.18 6.21
C ILE A 117 4.20 -6.15 7.09
N ALA A 118 4.96 -5.35 7.85
CA ALA A 118 4.38 -4.36 8.75
C ALA A 118 3.50 -3.32 8.03
N ARG A 119 3.73 -3.06 6.74
CA ARG A 119 2.89 -2.17 5.93
C ARG A 119 1.51 -2.74 5.58
N ARG A 120 1.30 -4.04 5.77
CA ARG A 120 0.00 -4.72 5.60
C ARG A 120 -0.82 -4.75 6.89
N SER A 121 -0.25 -4.34 8.01
CA SER A 121 -0.96 -4.24 9.29
C SER A 121 -1.71 -2.92 9.39
N ASP A 122 -2.97 -2.98 9.82
CA ASP A 122 -3.78 -1.81 10.16
C ASP A 122 -3.40 -1.18 11.52
N LYS A 123 -2.55 -1.86 12.30
CA LYS A 123 -2.13 -1.43 13.64
C LYS A 123 -0.70 -0.95 13.70
N LEU A 124 0.11 -1.11 12.65
CA LEU A 124 1.52 -0.71 12.61
C LEU A 124 1.78 0.44 11.65
N VAL A 125 2.72 1.31 12.04
CA VAL A 125 3.27 2.38 11.21
C VAL A 125 4.78 2.22 11.14
N VAL A 126 5.32 2.24 9.92
CA VAL A 126 6.76 2.25 9.66
C VAL A 126 7.29 3.69 9.77
N LYS A 127 8.16 3.96 10.74
CA LYS A 127 8.87 5.25 10.90
C LYS A 127 10.37 5.06 10.76
N GLY A 128 10.85 5.09 9.52
CA GLY A 128 12.27 4.90 9.19
C GLY A 128 12.76 3.52 9.61
N GLN A 129 13.59 3.47 10.65
CA GLN A 129 14.15 2.21 11.21
C GLN A 129 13.36 1.69 12.42
N ARG A 130 12.12 2.15 12.62
CA ARG A 130 11.27 1.76 13.74
C ARG A 130 9.86 1.40 13.29
N LEU A 131 9.19 0.55 14.07
CA LEU A 131 7.75 0.35 14.03
C LEU A 131 7.09 1.00 15.25
N GLU A 132 5.92 1.57 15.03
CA GLU A 132 5.05 2.09 16.08
C GLU A 132 3.64 1.55 15.88
N LEU A 133 2.88 1.44 16.98
CA LEU A 133 1.45 1.19 16.87
C LEU A 133 0.75 2.47 16.36
N VAL A 134 -0.24 2.30 15.48
CA VAL A 134 -1.10 3.40 15.01
C VAL A 134 -1.77 4.03 16.23
N LYS A 135 -1.58 5.35 16.42
CA LYS A 135 -2.32 6.09 17.43
C LYS A 135 -3.72 6.34 16.89
N THR A 136 -4.75 6.24 17.74
CA THR A 136 -6.18 6.36 17.41
C THR A 136 -6.60 7.68 16.71
N GLY A 137 -5.70 8.62 16.44
CA GLY A 137 -5.97 9.90 15.78
C GLY A 137 -5.31 10.14 14.43
N ASP A 138 -4.57 9.17 13.86
CA ASP A 138 -3.82 9.32 12.58
C ASP A 138 -4.55 8.70 11.36
N ARG A 139 -5.88 8.49 11.43
CA ARG A 139 -6.70 8.02 10.30
C ARG A 139 -7.46 9.16 9.64
#